data_AF-A0A9X1VSL2-F1
#
_entry.id   AF-A0A9X1VSL2-F1
#
_cell.length_a   1.000
_cell.length_b   1.000
_cell.length_c   1.000
_cell.angle_alpha   90.00
_cell.angle_beta   90.00
_cell.angle_gamma   90.00
#
_symmetry.space_group_name_H-M   'P 1'
#
loop_
_entity.id
_entity.type
_entity.pdbx_description
1 polymer ?
#
loop_
_entity_poly.entity_id
_entity_poly.type
_entity_poly.pdbx_seq_one_letter_code
_entity_poly.pdbx_strand_id
1 'polypeptide(L)'
;MKVAKYILSIFLIMGGFGFIAKGDFIAGLLTLILGGILLPPVSEKIKEQVILFQNKKIRYGIYIGLLLIAGAFMPKSDAEVFGSKKDVLINYIKNNKNDKSLQNIKNLAEIGSMFGNNNYALRHPQQGYISEQYDSIKKVAVLTFNPKFDYNGSDDISYLKDDAKNGKIKGYALQYEINEDDSITLKKTTITYAKIIKEFMTINDVPSFETFVDEVAVRYRKEEVIKEEKIANERRKFNEIMGNDEFWNKYDPIVKKRIYKLIIGKNCGELQEQFTIAADMSEIKHSTGKRANKELELMDFIDEKMRDLDCY
;
A
#
# COMPACT_ATOMS: atom_id res chain seq x y z
N MET A 1 -0.06 52.09 37.06
CA MET A 1 -0.84 50.83 36.89
C MET A 1 -2.20 50.97 36.20
N LYS A 2 -2.87 52.14 36.16
CA LYS A 2 -4.19 52.27 35.48
C LYS A 2 -4.11 51.93 33.99
N VAL A 3 -3.06 52.39 33.29
CA VAL A 3 -2.82 52.10 31.86
C VAL A 3 -2.70 50.61 31.57
N ALA A 4 -1.89 49.86 32.35
CA ALA A 4 -1.76 48.41 32.19
C ALA A 4 -3.09 47.66 32.39
N LYS A 5 -3.96 48.13 33.30
CA LYS A 5 -5.29 47.57 33.48
C LYS A 5 -6.20 47.84 32.29
N TYR A 6 -6.15 49.04 31.70
CA TYR A 6 -6.89 49.34 30.48
C TYR A 6 -6.46 48.44 29.33
N ILE A 7 -5.15 48.31 29.08
CA ILE A 7 -4.61 47.45 28.02
C ILE A 7 -5.08 46.01 28.21
N LEU A 8 -4.92 45.46 29.42
CA LEU A 8 -5.35 44.09 29.71
C LEU A 8 -6.87 43.91 29.57
N SER A 9 -7.66 44.89 30.01
CA SER A 9 -9.13 44.85 29.89
C SER A 9 -9.57 44.85 28.42
N ILE A 10 -8.97 45.72 27.60
CA ILE A 10 -9.26 45.81 26.16
C ILE A 10 -8.88 44.50 25.48
N PHE A 11 -7.72 43.93 25.80
CA PHE A 11 -7.29 42.64 25.25
C PHE A 11 -8.27 41.52 25.59
N LEU A 12 -8.73 41.46 26.85
CA LEU A 12 -9.73 40.48 27.29
C LEU A 12 -11.08 40.71 26.61
N ILE A 13 -11.53 41.96 26.44
CA ILE A 13 -12.78 42.26 25.76
C ILE A 13 -12.71 41.83 24.28
N MET A 14 -11.61 42.16 23.61
CA MET A 14 -11.38 41.80 22.21
C MET A 14 -11.26 40.28 22.04
N GLY A 15 -10.57 39.60 22.95
CA GLY A 15 -10.51 38.14 23.02
C GLY A 15 -11.87 37.50 23.29
N GLY A 16 -12.69 38.10 24.16
CA GLY A 16 -14.05 37.66 24.46
C GLY A 16 -14.96 37.69 23.24
N PHE A 17 -14.93 38.77 22.47
CA PHE A 17 -15.61 38.83 21.16
C PHE A 17 -15.05 37.80 20.16
N GLY A 18 -13.74 37.58 20.17
CA GLY A 18 -13.09 36.54 19.36
C GLY A 18 -13.60 35.12 19.67
N PHE A 19 -13.79 34.78 20.94
CA PHE A 19 -14.38 33.50 21.34
C PHE A 19 -15.84 33.36 20.92
N ILE A 20 -16.65 34.42 21.09
CA ILE A 20 -18.06 34.41 20.64
C ILE A 20 -18.16 34.20 19.13
N ALA A 21 -17.31 34.88 18.34
CA ALA A 21 -17.28 34.74 16.89
C ALA A 21 -16.93 33.31 16.43
N LYS A 22 -16.22 32.53 17.25
CA LYS A 22 -15.87 31.13 16.99
C LYS A 22 -16.92 30.12 17.48
N GLY A 23 -18.03 30.58 18.06
CA GLY A 23 -19.11 29.73 18.59
C GLY A 23 -18.98 29.40 20.07
N ASP A 24 -17.91 29.81 20.75
CA ASP A 24 -17.66 29.54 22.17
C ASP A 24 -18.28 30.60 23.07
N PHE A 25 -19.61 30.58 23.11
CA PHE A 25 -20.40 31.61 23.79
C PHE A 25 -20.06 31.72 25.29
N ILE A 26 -19.87 30.61 26.00
CA ILE A 26 -19.61 30.60 27.45
C ILE A 26 -18.23 31.19 27.77
N ALA A 27 -17.18 30.73 27.08
CA ALA A 27 -15.82 31.23 27.27
C ALA A 27 -15.72 32.72 26.91
N GLY A 28 -16.37 33.12 25.81
CA GLY A 28 -16.43 34.50 25.38
C GLY A 28 -17.16 35.41 26.36
N LEU A 29 -18.32 34.98 26.88
CA LEU A 29 -19.07 35.74 27.89
C LEU A 29 -18.26 35.90 29.19
N LEU A 30 -17.62 34.84 29.68
CA LEU A 30 -16.80 34.89 30.89
C LEU A 30 -15.59 35.82 30.73
N THR A 31 -14.96 35.81 29.55
CA THR A 31 -13.81 36.66 29.25
C THR A 31 -14.23 38.12 29.09
N LEU A 32 -15.41 38.40 28.50
CA LEU A 32 -16.01 39.74 28.47
C LEU A 32 -16.32 40.26 29.87
N ILE A 33 -16.93 39.44 30.72
CA ILE A 33 -17.22 39.80 32.12
C ILE A 33 -15.92 40.12 32.87
N LEU A 34 -14.90 39.28 32.71
CA LEU A 34 -13.59 39.50 33.33
C LEU A 34 -12.94 40.80 32.83
N GLY A 35 -12.96 41.06 31.52
CA GLY A 35 -12.44 42.29 30.92
C GLY A 35 -13.20 43.54 31.38
N GLY A 36 -14.53 43.46 31.49
CA GLY A 36 -15.38 44.54 31.97
C GLY A 36 -15.13 44.88 33.44
N ILE A 37 -15.04 43.87 34.32
CA ILE A 37 -14.77 44.08 35.76
C ILE A 37 -13.35 44.63 35.99
N LEU A 38 -12.38 44.29 35.14
CA LEU A 38 -11.00 44.77 35.25
C LEU A 38 -10.84 46.25 34.83
N LEU A 39 -11.81 46.79 34.08
CA LEU A 39 -11.81 48.16 33.58
C LEU A 39 -11.87 49.13 34.76
N PRO A 40 -10.90 50.06 34.92
CA PRO A 40 -10.81 50.92 36.11
C PRO A 40 -12.11 51.60 36.57
N PRO A 41 -12.89 52.29 35.71
CA PRO A 41 -14.16 52.93 36.12
C PRO A 41 -15.22 51.93 36.59
N VAL A 42 -15.25 50.73 36.02
CA VAL A 42 -16.21 49.67 36.42
C VAL A 42 -15.75 49.05 37.74
N SER A 43 -14.46 48.73 37.85
CA SER A 43 -13.87 48.17 39.05
C SER A 43 -14.02 49.08 40.28
N GLU A 44 -13.88 50.40 40.08
CA GLU A 44 -14.09 51.41 41.13
C GLU A 44 -15.56 51.45 41.58
N LYS A 45 -16.52 51.48 40.65
CA LYS A 45 -17.96 51.41 40.97
C LYS A 45 -18.38 50.12 41.69
N ILE A 46 -17.87 48.97 41.26
CA ILE A 46 -18.15 47.68 41.92
C ILE A 46 -17.58 47.68 43.35
N LYS A 47 -16.41 48.28 43.56
CA LYS A 47 -15.79 48.38 44.89
C LYS A 47 -16.66 49.18 45.86
N GLU A 48 -17.36 50.21 45.38
CA GLU A 48 -18.26 51.03 46.19
C GLU A 48 -19.54 50.27 46.57
N GLN A 49 -20.08 49.46 45.64
CA GLN A 49 -21.36 48.78 45.83
C GLN A 49 -21.25 47.39 46.48
N VAL A 50 -20.12 46.70 46.34
CA VAL A 50 -19.94 45.31 46.78
C VAL A 50 -18.86 45.22 47.84
N ILE A 51 -19.27 44.92 49.08
CA ILE A 51 -18.39 44.80 50.26
C ILE A 51 -17.23 43.82 50.00
N LEU A 52 -17.51 42.71 49.31
CA LEU A 52 -16.49 41.69 48.96
C LEU A 52 -15.36 42.23 48.07
N PHE A 53 -15.65 43.21 47.21
CA PHE A 53 -14.67 43.83 46.29
C PHE A 53 -13.78 44.88 46.96
N GLN A 54 -14.11 45.31 48.18
CA GLN A 54 -13.27 46.21 48.96
C GLN A 54 -11.98 45.53 49.41
N ASN A 55 -12.05 44.22 49.72
CA ASN A 55 -10.88 43.44 50.10
C ASN A 55 -10.04 43.09 48.87
N LYS A 56 -8.78 43.58 48.85
CA LYS A 56 -7.84 43.37 47.74
C LYS A 56 -7.65 41.87 47.45
N LYS A 57 -7.52 41.01 48.46
CA LYS A 57 -7.27 39.56 48.28
C LYS A 57 -8.46 38.87 47.61
N ILE A 58 -9.68 39.14 48.09
CA ILE A 58 -10.91 38.55 47.57
C ILE A 58 -11.12 38.96 46.10
N ARG A 59 -10.92 40.25 45.78
CA ARG A 59 -11.06 40.74 44.41
C ARG A 59 -10.13 40.03 43.42
N TYR A 60 -8.85 39.89 43.75
CA TYR A 60 -7.91 39.16 42.88
C TYR A 60 -8.22 37.66 42.84
N GLY A 61 -8.72 37.07 43.93
CA GLY A 61 -9.21 35.69 43.95
C GLY A 61 -10.36 35.47 42.97
N ILE A 62 -11.31 36.40 42.89
CA ILE A 62 -12.42 36.36 41.93
C ILE A 62 -11.91 36.46 40.48
N TYR A 63 -10.92 37.33 40.22
CA TYR A 63 -10.34 37.45 38.87
C TYR A 63 -9.66 36.15 38.44
N ILE A 64 -8.88 35.54 39.33
CA ILE A 64 -8.21 34.26 39.06
C ILE A 64 -9.25 33.14 38.88
N GLY A 65 -10.29 33.09 39.72
CA GLY A 65 -11.37 32.12 39.60
C GLY A 65 -12.10 32.22 38.25
N LEU A 66 -12.47 33.44 37.84
CA LEU A 66 -13.09 33.69 36.54
C LEU A 66 -12.16 33.31 35.37
N LEU A 67 -10.87 33.60 35.47
CA LEU A 67 -9.88 33.23 34.46
C LEU A 67 -9.74 31.71 34.34
N LEU A 68 -9.72 30.98 35.47
CA LEU A 68 -9.63 29.51 35.47
C LEU A 68 -10.89 28.87 34.89
N ILE A 69 -12.08 29.38 35.25
CA ILE A 69 -13.35 28.90 34.69
C ILE A 69 -13.37 29.20 33.18
N ALA A 70 -13.03 30.42 32.77
CA ALA A 70 -12.94 30.77 31.34
C ALA A 70 -11.97 29.84 30.60
N GLY A 71 -10.80 29.55 31.18
CA GLY A 71 -9.81 28.62 30.62
C GLY A 71 -10.29 27.16 30.56
N ALA A 72 -11.09 26.71 31.52
CA ALA A 72 -11.68 25.36 31.49
C ALA A 72 -12.73 25.19 30.38
N PHE A 73 -13.39 26.29 29.98
CA PHE A 73 -14.35 26.32 28.87
C PHE A 73 -13.76 26.84 27.56
N MET A 74 -12.48 27.24 27.53
CA MET A 74 -11.83 27.54 26.26
C MET A 74 -11.86 26.27 25.39
N PRO A 75 -12.11 26.42 24.08
CA PRO A 75 -11.97 25.29 23.18
C PRO A 75 -10.56 24.72 23.38
N LYS A 76 -10.47 23.41 23.63
CA LYS A 76 -9.20 22.71 23.40
C LYS A 76 -8.89 23.01 21.95
N SER A 77 -7.81 23.76 21.70
CA SER A 77 -7.49 24.30 20.39
C SER A 77 -7.86 23.30 19.30
N ASP A 78 -8.94 23.57 18.59
CA ASP A 78 -9.15 22.97 17.29
C ASP A 78 -8.05 23.59 16.43
N ALA A 79 -6.90 22.91 16.42
CA ALA A 79 -5.92 23.12 15.38
C ALA A 79 -6.71 23.09 14.07
N GLU A 80 -6.57 24.13 13.25
CA GLU A 80 -7.16 24.19 11.92
C GLU A 80 -7.00 22.81 11.28
N VAL A 81 -8.12 22.13 11.01
CA VAL A 81 -8.11 20.77 10.49
C VAL A 81 -7.65 20.85 9.05
N PHE A 82 -6.34 20.87 8.88
CA PHE A 82 -5.67 20.63 7.62
C PHE A 82 -6.16 19.28 7.10
N GLY A 83 -7.00 19.31 6.06
CA GLY A 83 -7.62 18.12 5.50
C GLY A 83 -6.58 17.08 5.06
N SER A 84 -6.96 15.80 5.12
CA SER A 84 -6.04 14.71 4.78
C SER A 84 -5.44 14.89 3.37
N LYS A 85 -4.12 14.82 3.25
CA LYS A 85 -3.39 14.92 1.97
C LYS A 85 -3.04 13.56 1.40
N LYS A 86 -3.66 12.48 1.88
CA LYS A 86 -3.41 11.12 1.41
C LYS A 86 -3.62 10.98 -0.09
N ASP A 87 -4.68 11.59 -0.65
CA ASP A 87 -4.99 11.49 -2.07
C ASP A 87 -3.92 12.15 -2.95
N VAL A 88 -3.34 13.27 -2.50
CA VAL A 88 -2.20 13.92 -3.16
C VAL A 88 -1.02 12.96 -3.24
N LEU A 89 -0.67 12.31 -2.11
CA LEU A 89 0.40 11.33 -2.09
C LEU A 89 0.11 10.10 -2.94
N ILE A 90 -1.12 9.57 -2.91
CA ILE A 90 -1.52 8.42 -3.73
C ILE A 90 -1.39 8.76 -5.22
N ASN A 91 -1.84 9.94 -5.62
CA ASN A 91 -1.73 10.41 -6.99
C ASN A 91 -0.25 10.56 -7.40
N TYR A 92 0.58 11.09 -6.50
CA TYR A 92 2.03 11.19 -6.71
C TYR A 92 2.68 9.80 -6.88
N ILE A 93 2.40 8.84 -6.00
CA ILE A 93 2.94 7.48 -6.07
C ILE A 93 2.56 6.78 -7.39
N LYS A 94 1.31 6.97 -7.85
CA LYS A 94 0.82 6.31 -9.07
C LYS A 94 1.37 6.94 -10.35
N ASN A 95 1.54 8.26 -10.37
CA ASN A 95 1.85 8.99 -11.61
C ASN A 95 3.32 9.39 -11.76
N ASN A 96 4.07 9.52 -10.66
CA ASN A 96 5.45 9.98 -10.73
C ASN A 96 6.39 8.84 -11.14
N LYS A 97 6.82 8.89 -12.40
CA LYS A 97 7.74 7.89 -12.97
C LYS A 97 9.21 8.22 -12.76
N ASN A 98 9.56 9.44 -12.34
CA ASN A 98 10.95 9.92 -12.28
C ASN A 98 11.52 9.94 -10.86
N ASP A 99 10.70 9.66 -9.85
CA ASP A 99 11.14 9.56 -8.47
C ASP A 99 11.96 8.28 -8.26
N LYS A 100 13.28 8.44 -8.06
CA LYS A 100 14.23 7.34 -7.91
C LYS A 100 13.86 6.39 -6.76
N SER A 101 13.32 6.92 -5.66
CA SER A 101 12.94 6.10 -4.52
C SER A 101 11.70 5.27 -4.80
N LEU A 102 10.72 5.83 -5.51
CA LEU A 102 9.55 5.07 -6.00
C LEU A 102 9.94 4.02 -7.05
N GLN A 103 10.87 4.33 -7.95
CA GLN A 103 11.42 3.36 -8.90
C GLN A 103 12.08 2.18 -8.18
N ASN A 104 12.92 2.46 -7.18
CA ASN A 104 13.55 1.42 -6.36
C ASN A 104 12.52 0.52 -5.68
N ILE A 105 11.48 1.10 -5.06
CA ILE A 105 10.39 0.33 -4.44
C ILE A 105 9.66 -0.53 -5.47
N LYS A 106 9.37 0.01 -6.66
CA LYS A 106 8.73 -0.75 -7.74
C LYS A 106 9.58 -1.93 -8.19
N ASN A 107 10.86 -1.70 -8.44
CA ASN A 107 11.77 -2.74 -8.89
C ASN A 107 11.98 -3.81 -7.79
N LEU A 108 12.07 -3.41 -6.51
CA LEU A 108 12.13 -4.36 -5.39
C LEU A 108 10.87 -5.21 -5.28
N ALA A 109 9.69 -4.63 -5.45
CA ALA A 109 8.43 -5.38 -5.45
C ALA A 109 8.33 -6.34 -6.65
N GLU A 110 8.77 -5.92 -7.83
CA GLU A 110 8.75 -6.74 -9.04
C GLU A 110 9.68 -7.94 -8.91
N ILE A 111 10.95 -7.73 -8.52
CA ILE A 111 11.88 -8.83 -8.28
C ILE A 111 11.38 -9.72 -7.15
N GLY A 112 10.98 -9.13 -6.03
CA GLY A 112 10.47 -9.90 -4.88
C GLY A 112 9.34 -10.86 -5.27
N SER A 113 8.45 -10.47 -6.19
CA SER A 113 7.36 -11.34 -6.65
C SER A 113 7.85 -12.63 -7.34
N MET A 114 9.00 -12.61 -8.02
CA MET A 114 9.61 -13.80 -8.63
C MET A 114 10.11 -14.80 -7.58
N PHE A 115 10.35 -14.32 -6.36
CA PHE A 115 10.76 -15.09 -5.18
C PHE A 115 9.60 -15.33 -4.20
N GLY A 116 8.35 -15.08 -4.63
CA GLY A 116 7.15 -15.29 -3.81
C GLY A 116 6.80 -14.13 -2.87
N ASN A 117 7.60 -13.07 -2.83
CA ASN A 117 7.38 -11.90 -1.97
C ASN A 117 6.47 -10.89 -2.68
N ASN A 118 5.17 -11.16 -2.64
CA ASN A 118 4.16 -10.32 -3.28
C ASN A 118 3.87 -9.06 -2.46
N ASN A 119 4.33 -7.90 -2.94
CA ASN A 119 4.05 -6.60 -2.31
C ASN A 119 2.90 -5.85 -3.01
N TYR A 120 1.83 -5.57 -2.27
CA TYR A 120 0.63 -4.90 -2.79
C TYR A 120 0.60 -3.39 -2.56
N ALA A 121 1.59 -2.81 -1.87
CA ALA A 121 1.56 -1.42 -1.43
C ALA A 121 1.49 -0.42 -2.60
N LEU A 122 2.11 -0.71 -3.73
CA LEU A 122 2.03 0.14 -4.91
C LEU A 122 0.68 0.05 -5.65
N ARG A 123 -0.02 -1.09 -5.55
CA ARG A 123 -1.34 -1.29 -6.14
C ARG A 123 -2.44 -0.65 -5.27
N HIS A 124 -2.31 -0.80 -3.95
CA HIS A 124 -3.26 -0.32 -2.96
C HIS A 124 -2.60 0.50 -1.84
N PRO A 125 -1.99 1.67 -2.15
CA PRO A 125 -1.20 2.45 -1.19
C PRO A 125 -2.00 2.97 0.01
N GLN A 126 -3.32 3.00 -0.09
CA GLN A 126 -4.22 3.49 0.95
C GLN A 126 -4.39 2.48 2.11
N GLN A 127 -4.16 1.18 1.87
CA GLN A 127 -4.50 0.08 2.77
C GLN A 127 -3.47 -0.11 3.90
N GLY A 128 -3.33 0.91 4.75
CA GLY A 128 -2.43 0.85 5.91
C GLY A 128 -0.94 0.91 5.56
N TYR A 129 -0.59 1.44 4.39
CA TYR A 129 0.78 1.73 3.96
C TYR A 129 1.12 3.22 4.07
N ILE A 130 0.13 4.09 4.23
CA ILE A 130 0.33 5.54 4.42
C ILE A 130 -0.10 5.93 5.84
N SER A 131 0.85 6.48 6.60
CA SER A 131 0.56 7.25 7.81
C SER A 131 0.65 8.75 7.52
N GLU A 132 -0.10 9.54 8.29
CA GLU A 132 -0.18 11.00 8.14
C GLU A 132 -0.08 11.65 9.52
N GLN A 133 0.74 12.69 9.61
CA GLN A 133 0.91 13.51 10.80
C GLN A 133 0.97 14.98 10.39
N TYR A 134 0.21 15.83 11.07
CA TYR A 134 0.23 17.27 10.79
C TYR A 134 1.23 18.01 11.68
N ASP A 135 2.10 18.82 11.09
CA ASP A 135 2.99 19.76 11.78
C ASP A 135 2.37 21.15 11.78
N SER A 136 1.73 21.52 12.90
CA SER A 136 1.07 22.81 13.08
C SER A 136 1.99 24.03 13.06
N ILE A 137 3.30 23.85 13.31
CA ILE A 137 4.27 24.96 13.32
C ILE A 137 4.67 25.30 11.88
N LYS A 138 4.93 24.27 11.08
CA LYS A 138 5.31 24.40 9.67
C LYS A 138 4.12 24.52 8.73
N LYS A 139 2.91 24.19 9.19
CA LYS A 139 1.68 24.09 8.37
C LYS A 139 1.82 23.11 7.21
N VAL A 140 2.40 21.94 7.49
CA VAL A 140 2.58 20.86 6.51
C VAL A 140 2.03 19.55 7.03
N ALA A 141 1.47 18.71 6.16
CA ALA A 141 1.27 17.30 6.48
C ALA A 141 2.52 16.50 6.12
N VAL A 142 3.00 15.74 7.10
CA VAL A 142 4.06 14.76 6.97
C VAL A 142 3.42 13.41 6.71
N LEU A 143 3.51 12.91 5.48
CA LEU A 143 2.98 11.61 5.09
C LEU A 143 4.12 10.62 4.92
N THR A 144 3.99 9.45 5.51
CA THR A 144 4.96 8.37 5.36
C THR A 144 4.33 7.20 4.60
N PHE A 145 4.84 6.91 3.41
CA PHE A 145 4.54 5.70 2.67
C PHE A 145 5.55 4.61 3.05
N ASN A 146 5.07 3.60 3.78
CA ASN A 146 5.83 2.41 4.12
C ASN A 146 5.26 1.23 3.33
N PRO A 147 5.92 0.78 2.24
CA PRO A 147 5.51 -0.41 1.48
C PRO A 147 5.60 -1.73 2.27
N LYS A 148 6.10 -1.73 3.51
CA LYS A 148 6.26 -2.91 4.37
C LYS A 148 7.14 -3.99 3.72
N PHE A 149 8.26 -3.57 3.12
CA PHE A 149 9.37 -4.49 2.84
C PHE A 149 10.05 -4.87 4.15
N ASP A 150 9.33 -5.54 5.04
CA ASP A 150 9.83 -6.01 6.31
C ASP A 150 10.28 -7.46 6.14
N TYR A 151 11.51 -7.62 5.68
CA TYR A 151 12.12 -8.90 5.35
C TYR A 151 12.45 -9.68 6.63
N ASN A 152 11.41 -10.21 7.28
CA ASN A 152 11.50 -11.01 8.51
C ASN A 152 10.98 -12.44 8.24
N GLY A 153 11.67 -13.46 8.77
CA GLY A 153 11.16 -14.84 8.77
C GLY A 153 11.48 -15.66 7.51
N SER A 154 10.46 -16.36 6.99
CA SER A 154 10.48 -17.42 5.95
C SER A 154 10.53 -16.92 4.50
N ASP A 155 10.61 -15.61 4.29
CA ASP A 155 10.64 -15.00 2.97
C ASP A 155 11.93 -15.38 2.23
N ASP A 156 11.82 -15.78 0.96
CA ASP A 156 12.99 -15.99 0.12
C ASP A 156 13.59 -14.64 -0.28
N ILE A 157 14.60 -14.23 0.46
CA ILE A 157 15.35 -12.98 0.27
C ILE A 157 16.74 -13.22 -0.30
N SER A 158 16.92 -14.34 -1.02
CA SER A 158 18.18 -14.68 -1.70
C SER A 158 18.58 -13.61 -2.72
N TYR A 159 17.62 -12.93 -3.33
CA TYR A 159 17.83 -11.85 -4.29
C TYR A 159 18.36 -10.54 -3.69
N LEU A 160 18.35 -10.38 -2.37
CA LEU A 160 18.89 -9.19 -1.72
C LEU A 160 20.40 -9.32 -1.52
N LYS A 161 21.14 -8.31 -1.97
CA LYS A 161 22.59 -8.25 -1.80
C LYS A 161 22.96 -8.04 -0.34
N ASP A 162 23.87 -8.85 0.16
CA ASP A 162 24.45 -8.65 1.50
C ASP A 162 25.67 -7.76 1.42
N ASP A 163 25.48 -6.47 1.70
CA ASP A 163 26.59 -5.53 1.74
C ASP A 163 27.51 -5.78 2.95
N ALA A 164 28.82 -5.69 2.74
CA ALA A 164 29.79 -5.97 3.80
C ALA A 164 29.64 -4.99 4.99
N LYS A 165 29.38 -3.70 4.69
CA LYS A 165 29.28 -2.62 5.67
C LYS A 165 27.88 -2.54 6.29
N ASN A 166 26.85 -2.52 5.45
CA ASN A 166 25.48 -2.22 5.86
C ASN A 166 24.65 -3.49 6.10
N GLY A 167 25.02 -4.61 5.48
CA GLY A 167 24.22 -5.82 5.41
C GLY A 167 23.08 -5.71 4.40
N LYS A 168 22.25 -6.74 4.28
CA LYS A 168 21.02 -6.72 3.46
C LYS A 168 20.08 -5.58 3.87
N ILE A 169 19.37 -5.04 2.88
CA ILE A 169 18.25 -4.15 3.14
C ILE A 169 17.14 -4.90 3.92
N LYS A 170 16.57 -4.23 4.91
CA LYS A 170 15.49 -4.71 5.79
C LYS A 170 14.21 -3.90 5.71
N GLY A 171 14.27 -2.68 5.18
CA GLY A 171 13.13 -1.79 5.13
C GLY A 171 13.39 -0.59 4.23
N TYR A 172 12.33 -0.12 3.59
CA TYR A 172 12.35 1.02 2.68
C TYR A 172 11.08 1.83 2.91
N ALA A 173 11.19 3.11 3.29
CA ALA A 173 10.05 3.98 3.52
C ALA A 173 10.30 5.37 2.93
N LEU A 174 9.23 6.00 2.44
CA LEU A 174 9.25 7.34 1.87
C LEU A 174 8.48 8.28 2.76
N GLN A 175 9.03 9.45 3.02
CA GLN A 175 8.38 10.51 3.77
C GLN A 175 8.29 11.76 2.89
N TYR A 176 7.12 12.39 2.92
CA TYR A 176 6.77 13.57 2.14
C TYR A 176 6.24 14.67 3.07
N GLU A 177 6.69 15.90 2.85
CA GLU A 177 6.01 17.09 3.41
C GLU A 177 5.14 17.69 2.31
N ILE A 178 3.85 17.89 2.62
CA ILE A 178 2.84 18.45 1.70
C ILE A 178 2.27 19.72 2.33
N ASN A 179 2.34 20.82 1.59
CA ASN A 179 1.82 22.12 1.99
C ASN A 179 0.29 22.22 1.87
N GLU A 180 -0.28 23.34 2.33
CA GLU A 180 -1.71 23.66 2.20
C GLU A 180 -2.19 23.62 0.74
N ASP A 181 -1.34 24.05 -0.21
CA ASP A 181 -1.59 24.13 -1.66
C ASP A 181 -1.35 22.81 -2.42
N ASP A 182 -1.23 21.69 -1.70
CA ASP A 182 -0.93 20.36 -2.23
C ASP A 182 0.47 20.22 -2.87
N SER A 183 1.35 21.22 -2.73
CA SER A 183 2.73 21.10 -3.20
C SER A 183 3.55 20.20 -2.28
N ILE A 184 4.30 19.26 -2.89
CA ILE A 184 5.25 18.40 -2.18
C ILE A 184 6.59 19.14 -2.06
N THR A 185 6.95 19.53 -0.85
CA THR A 185 8.14 20.36 -0.57
C THR A 185 9.35 19.54 -0.16
N LEU A 186 9.15 18.41 0.52
CA LEU A 186 10.22 17.52 0.94
C LEU A 186 9.95 16.09 0.47
N LYS A 187 11.01 15.42 0.04
CA LYS A 187 11.03 14.00 -0.29
C LYS A 187 12.22 13.36 0.41
N LYS A 188 11.92 12.53 1.40
CA LYS A 188 12.94 11.87 2.23
C LYS A 188 12.78 10.37 2.12
N THR A 189 13.89 9.68 1.94
CA THR A 189 13.92 8.22 1.91
C THR A 189 14.60 7.71 3.17
N THR A 190 13.98 6.71 3.79
CA THR A 190 14.54 5.99 4.94
C THR A 190 14.81 4.57 4.51
N ILE A 191 16.08 4.16 4.58
CA ILE A 191 16.48 2.77 4.33
C ILE A 191 16.96 2.17 5.66
N THR A 192 16.47 0.98 5.95
CA THR A 192 16.88 0.19 7.12
C THR A 192 17.68 -0.99 6.63
N TYR A 193 18.85 -1.23 7.22
CA TYR A 193 19.70 -2.37 6.85
C TYR A 193 19.84 -3.35 8.01
N ALA A 194 20.40 -4.53 7.75
CA ALA A 194 20.57 -5.57 8.76
C ALA A 194 21.65 -5.22 9.81
N LYS A 195 22.76 -4.59 9.40
CA LYS A 195 23.87 -4.22 10.30
C LYS A 195 23.81 -2.77 10.78
N ILE A 196 23.06 -1.91 10.09
CA ILE A 196 22.85 -0.49 10.46
C ILE A 196 21.36 -0.23 10.67
N ILE A 197 21.03 0.38 11.82
CA ILE A 197 19.65 0.55 12.28
C ILE A 197 18.82 1.36 11.27
N LYS A 198 19.23 2.58 10.90
CA LYS A 198 18.53 3.42 9.88
C LYS A 198 19.47 4.45 9.25
N GLU A 199 19.40 4.61 7.94
CA GLU A 199 19.99 5.74 7.20
C GLU A 199 18.89 6.60 6.58
N PHE A 200 19.05 7.92 6.71
CA PHE A 200 18.12 8.93 6.20
C PHE A 200 18.79 9.71 5.07
N MET A 201 18.09 9.86 3.95
CA MET A 201 18.69 10.43 2.75
C MET A 201 17.67 11.28 1.98
N THR A 202 18.16 12.26 1.23
CA THR A 202 17.34 12.98 0.25
C THR A 202 17.19 12.13 -1.01
N ILE A 203 16.22 12.45 -1.86
CA ILE A 203 15.98 11.70 -3.11
C ILE A 203 17.22 11.59 -4.02
N ASN A 204 18.10 12.61 -4.01
CA ASN A 204 19.29 12.66 -4.85
C ASN A 204 20.39 11.70 -4.36
N ASP A 205 20.41 11.44 -3.05
CA ASP A 205 21.45 10.62 -2.40
C ASP A 205 21.06 9.14 -2.35
N VAL A 206 19.87 8.78 -2.84
CA VAL A 206 19.37 7.42 -2.81
C VAL A 206 20.27 6.51 -3.67
N PRO A 207 20.77 5.37 -3.15
CA PRO A 207 21.53 4.42 -3.94
C PRO A 207 20.76 3.92 -5.15
N SER A 208 21.48 3.49 -6.19
CA SER A 208 20.83 2.86 -7.34
C SER A 208 20.27 1.49 -6.96
N PHE A 209 19.27 1.03 -7.72
CA PHE A 209 18.56 -0.22 -7.43
C PHE A 209 19.51 -1.43 -7.32
N GLU A 210 20.51 -1.47 -8.19
CA GLU A 210 21.50 -2.54 -8.33
C GLU A 210 22.32 -2.74 -7.06
N THR A 211 22.40 -1.70 -6.20
CA THR A 211 23.10 -1.80 -4.92
C THR A 211 22.36 -2.67 -3.90
N PHE A 212 21.05 -2.88 -4.07
CA PHE A 212 20.22 -3.64 -3.14
C PHE A 212 20.06 -5.12 -3.53
N VAL A 213 20.38 -5.48 -4.77
CA VAL A 213 20.03 -6.79 -5.34
C VAL A 213 21.25 -7.59 -5.77
N ASP A 214 21.18 -8.90 -5.58
CA ASP A 214 22.13 -9.84 -6.15
C ASP A 214 21.69 -10.16 -7.58
N GLU A 215 22.35 -9.52 -8.56
CA GLU A 215 22.03 -9.68 -9.97
C GLU A 215 22.19 -11.12 -10.47
N VAL A 216 23.09 -11.90 -9.87
CA VAL A 216 23.32 -13.30 -10.28
C VAL A 216 22.14 -14.15 -9.81
N ALA A 217 21.72 -13.99 -8.56
CA ALA A 217 20.54 -14.68 -8.02
C ALA A 217 19.27 -14.31 -8.81
N VAL A 218 19.08 -13.02 -9.11
CA VAL A 218 17.96 -12.53 -9.91
C VAL A 218 17.95 -13.13 -11.31
N ARG A 219 19.11 -13.15 -11.99
CA ARG A 219 19.21 -13.70 -13.35
C ARG A 219 18.85 -15.18 -13.38
N TYR A 220 19.40 -15.95 -12.44
CA TYR A 220 19.09 -17.38 -12.32
C TYR A 220 17.60 -17.62 -12.10
N ARG A 221 16.99 -16.90 -11.16
CA ARG A 221 15.55 -17.04 -10.89
C ARG A 221 14.69 -16.64 -12.09
N LYS A 222 15.07 -15.60 -12.84
CA LYS A 222 14.38 -15.22 -14.08
C LYS A 222 14.39 -16.35 -15.10
N GLU A 223 15.52 -17.02 -15.29
CA GLU A 223 15.63 -18.16 -16.21
C GLU A 223 14.76 -19.34 -15.74
N GLU A 224 14.70 -19.61 -14.43
CA GLU A 224 13.80 -20.62 -13.87
C GLU A 224 12.33 -20.27 -14.10
N VAL A 225 11.90 -19.05 -13.81
CA VAL A 225 10.50 -18.60 -14.01
C VAL A 225 10.10 -18.74 -15.49
N ILE A 226 10.98 -18.34 -16.43
CA ILE A 226 10.72 -18.51 -17.87
C ILE A 226 10.57 -19.99 -18.24
N LYS A 227 11.38 -20.86 -17.65
CA LYS A 227 11.31 -22.31 -17.88
C LYS A 227 10.03 -22.91 -17.29
N GLU A 228 9.66 -22.51 -16.08
CA GLU A 228 8.41 -22.89 -15.40
C GLU A 228 7.19 -22.45 -16.24
N GLU A 229 7.16 -21.21 -16.71
CA GLU A 229 6.10 -20.69 -17.58
C GLU A 229 6.02 -21.44 -18.91
N LYS A 230 7.15 -21.75 -19.53
CA LYS A 230 7.18 -22.54 -20.78
C LYS A 230 6.59 -23.93 -20.56
N ILE A 231 7.00 -24.61 -19.47
CA ILE A 231 6.48 -25.93 -19.10
C ILE A 231 4.97 -25.85 -18.79
N ALA A 232 4.53 -24.83 -18.06
CA ALA A 232 3.12 -24.62 -17.72
C ALA A 232 2.28 -24.36 -18.98
N ASN A 233 2.77 -23.55 -19.92
CA ASN A 233 2.09 -23.27 -21.17
C ASN A 233 2.05 -24.49 -22.09
N GLU A 234 3.12 -25.28 -22.17
CA GLU A 234 3.14 -26.56 -22.87
C GLU A 234 2.13 -27.55 -22.27
N ARG A 235 2.06 -27.64 -20.94
CA ARG A 235 1.04 -28.46 -20.25
C ARG A 235 -0.38 -27.96 -20.53
N ARG A 236 -0.60 -26.65 -20.56
CA ARG A 236 -1.91 -26.06 -20.87
C ARG A 236 -2.34 -26.41 -22.29
N LYS A 237 -1.46 -26.21 -23.28
CA LYS A 237 -1.72 -26.61 -24.68
C LYS A 237 -1.96 -28.10 -24.82
N PHE A 238 -1.17 -28.91 -24.11
CA PHE A 238 -1.36 -30.36 -24.06
C PHE A 238 -2.76 -30.72 -23.54
N ASN A 239 -3.20 -30.13 -22.43
CA ASN A 239 -4.51 -30.40 -21.86
C ASN A 239 -5.66 -29.84 -22.70
N GLU A 240 -5.47 -28.73 -23.40
CA GLU A 240 -6.46 -28.14 -24.31
C GLU A 240 -6.68 -29.02 -25.55
N ILE A 241 -5.60 -29.50 -26.18
CA ILE A 241 -5.67 -30.34 -27.37
C ILE A 241 -6.14 -31.75 -27.01
N MET A 242 -5.62 -32.30 -25.92
CA MET A 242 -5.86 -33.69 -25.56
C MET A 242 -7.09 -33.85 -24.66
N GLY A 243 -7.63 -32.81 -24.06
CA GLY A 243 -8.63 -32.92 -23.00
C GLY A 243 -8.04 -33.45 -21.68
N ASN A 244 -8.80 -33.28 -20.59
CA ASN A 244 -8.38 -33.66 -19.24
C ASN A 244 -9.26 -34.78 -18.65
N ASP A 245 -9.75 -35.65 -19.54
CA ASP A 245 -10.94 -36.43 -19.24
C ASP A 245 -10.57 -37.86 -18.83
N GLU A 246 -11.49 -38.51 -18.11
CA GLU A 246 -11.43 -39.91 -17.68
C GLU A 246 -11.11 -40.88 -18.83
N PHE A 247 -11.40 -40.47 -20.07
CA PHE A 247 -10.97 -41.11 -21.31
C PHE A 247 -9.50 -41.53 -21.28
N TRP A 248 -8.58 -40.61 -20.98
CA TRP A 248 -7.14 -40.90 -21.04
C TRP A 248 -6.64 -41.79 -19.90
N ASN A 249 -7.38 -41.89 -18.80
CA ASN A 249 -7.04 -42.80 -17.69
C ASN A 249 -7.14 -44.28 -18.10
N LYS A 250 -7.81 -44.57 -19.23
CA LYS A 250 -7.92 -45.92 -19.80
C LYS A 250 -6.65 -46.35 -20.55
N TYR A 251 -5.71 -45.44 -20.83
CA TYR A 251 -4.50 -45.71 -21.63
C TYR A 251 -3.23 -45.42 -20.84
N ASP A 252 -2.14 -46.05 -21.27
CA ASP A 252 -0.81 -45.67 -20.78
C ASP A 252 -0.51 -44.21 -21.17
N PRO A 253 0.07 -43.39 -20.27
CA PRO A 253 0.44 -41.99 -20.56
C PRO A 253 1.30 -41.82 -21.82
N ILE A 254 2.06 -42.84 -22.22
CA ILE A 254 2.86 -42.86 -23.45
C ILE A 254 1.96 -42.75 -24.69
N VAL A 255 0.78 -43.38 -24.70
CA VAL A 255 -0.17 -43.31 -25.83
C VAL A 255 -0.68 -41.89 -26.02
N LYS A 256 -1.14 -41.25 -24.93
CA LYS A 256 -1.58 -39.85 -24.94
C LYS A 256 -0.48 -38.92 -25.45
N LYS A 257 0.76 -39.11 -24.96
CA LYS A 257 1.92 -38.30 -25.36
C LYS A 257 2.33 -38.55 -26.82
N ARG A 258 2.23 -39.78 -27.30
CA ARG A 258 2.50 -40.13 -28.71
C ARG A 258 1.51 -39.44 -29.64
N ILE A 259 0.21 -39.62 -29.41
CA ILE A 259 -0.84 -39.01 -30.24
C ILE A 259 -0.73 -37.48 -30.23
N TYR A 260 -0.49 -36.87 -29.07
CA TYR A 260 -0.23 -35.43 -28.99
C TYR A 260 0.91 -34.98 -29.92
N LYS A 261 2.03 -35.71 -29.95
CA LYS A 261 3.17 -35.39 -30.84
C LYS A 261 2.78 -35.46 -32.32
N LEU A 262 1.93 -36.41 -32.69
CA LEU A 262 1.46 -36.54 -34.08
C LEU A 262 0.55 -35.37 -34.46
N ILE A 263 -0.35 -34.96 -33.55
CA ILE A 263 -1.26 -33.83 -33.73
C ILE A 263 -0.48 -32.53 -33.92
N ILE A 264 0.44 -32.20 -33.00
CA ILE A 264 1.24 -30.96 -33.11
C ILE A 264 2.17 -30.97 -34.33
N GLY A 265 2.62 -32.16 -34.73
CA GLY A 265 3.45 -32.35 -35.92
C GLY A 265 2.67 -32.39 -37.24
N LYS A 266 1.33 -32.35 -37.18
CA LYS A 266 0.43 -32.52 -38.33
C LYS A 266 0.74 -33.78 -39.15
N ASN A 267 1.13 -34.87 -38.49
CA ASN A 267 1.53 -36.11 -39.17
C ASN A 267 0.29 -36.98 -39.46
N CYS A 268 -0.46 -36.61 -40.50
CA CYS A 268 -1.70 -37.29 -40.89
C CYS A 268 -1.49 -38.79 -41.17
N GLY A 269 -0.35 -39.18 -41.75
CA GLY A 269 -0.04 -40.58 -42.04
C GLY A 269 0.09 -41.44 -40.77
N GLU A 270 0.87 -40.98 -39.79
CA GLU A 270 1.01 -41.68 -38.52
C GLU A 270 -0.28 -41.60 -37.67
N LEU A 271 -1.07 -40.52 -37.77
CA LEU A 271 -2.39 -40.46 -37.14
C LEU A 271 -3.35 -41.50 -37.72
N GLN A 272 -3.39 -41.63 -39.04
CA GLN A 272 -4.17 -42.66 -39.73
C GLN A 272 -3.71 -44.07 -39.33
N GLU A 273 -2.41 -44.29 -39.15
CA GLU A 273 -1.90 -45.57 -38.63
C GLU A 273 -2.41 -45.84 -37.21
N GLN A 274 -2.38 -44.86 -36.31
CA GLN A 274 -2.94 -45.01 -34.96
C GLN A 274 -4.45 -45.30 -34.99
N PHE A 275 -5.19 -44.68 -35.91
CA PHE A 275 -6.61 -44.95 -36.11
C PHE A 275 -6.84 -46.39 -36.56
N THR A 276 -6.09 -46.87 -37.56
CA THR A 276 -6.19 -48.23 -38.08
C THR A 276 -5.85 -49.28 -37.01
N ILE A 277 -4.80 -49.05 -36.22
CA ILE A 277 -4.45 -49.96 -35.10
C ILE A 277 -5.61 -50.06 -34.09
N ALA A 278 -6.28 -48.95 -33.79
CA ALA A 278 -7.44 -48.95 -32.90
C ALA A 278 -8.63 -49.69 -33.53
N ALA A 279 -8.88 -49.52 -34.82
CA ALA A 279 -9.92 -50.22 -35.57
C ALA A 279 -9.71 -51.73 -35.59
N ASP A 280 -8.52 -52.20 -35.94
CA ASP A 280 -8.16 -53.63 -35.96
C ASP A 280 -8.35 -54.26 -34.57
N MET A 281 -7.91 -53.56 -33.52
CA MET A 281 -8.08 -54.02 -32.14
C MET A 281 -9.55 -54.09 -31.71
N SER A 282 -10.37 -53.14 -32.19
CA SER A 282 -11.82 -53.14 -31.95
C SER A 282 -12.47 -54.38 -32.58
N GLU A 283 -12.12 -54.70 -33.83
CA GLU A 283 -12.64 -55.86 -34.56
C GLU A 283 -12.25 -57.20 -33.89
N ILE A 284 -11.00 -57.32 -33.44
CA ILE A 284 -10.53 -58.50 -32.68
C ILE A 284 -11.33 -58.67 -31.37
N LYS A 285 -11.63 -57.57 -30.67
CA LYS A 285 -12.45 -57.66 -29.45
C LYS A 285 -13.89 -58.06 -29.75
N HIS A 286 -14.48 -57.49 -30.79
CA HIS A 286 -15.84 -57.85 -31.20
C HIS A 286 -15.96 -59.32 -31.60
N SER A 287 -15.03 -59.83 -32.41
CA SER A 287 -15.00 -61.25 -32.82
C SER A 287 -14.78 -62.23 -31.66
N THR A 288 -14.16 -61.77 -30.56
CA THR A 288 -13.96 -62.56 -29.34
C THR A 288 -15.03 -62.34 -28.26
N GLY A 289 -16.13 -61.63 -28.59
CA GLY A 289 -17.24 -61.35 -27.68
C GLY A 289 -16.95 -60.33 -26.56
N LYS A 290 -15.83 -59.59 -26.67
CA LYS A 290 -15.43 -58.55 -25.71
C LYS A 290 -15.93 -57.18 -26.15
N ARG A 291 -16.15 -56.28 -25.18
CA ARG A 291 -16.50 -54.87 -25.46
C ARG A 291 -15.25 -54.09 -25.91
N ALA A 292 -15.39 -53.28 -26.96
CA ALA A 292 -14.34 -52.48 -27.57
C ALA A 292 -14.49 -50.95 -27.33
N ASN A 293 -15.26 -50.54 -26.31
CA ASN A 293 -15.59 -49.14 -26.07
C ASN A 293 -14.36 -48.23 -26.03
N LYS A 294 -13.26 -48.69 -25.42
CA LYS A 294 -11.99 -47.95 -25.37
C LYS A 294 -11.42 -47.74 -26.78
N GLU A 295 -11.41 -48.75 -27.63
CA GLU A 295 -10.85 -48.62 -28.98
C GLU A 295 -11.70 -47.69 -29.85
N LEU A 296 -13.03 -47.77 -29.74
CA LEU A 296 -13.97 -46.90 -30.42
C LEU A 296 -13.83 -45.43 -29.99
N GLU A 297 -13.77 -45.15 -28.68
CA GLU A 297 -13.53 -43.79 -28.17
C GLU A 297 -12.19 -43.21 -28.67
N LEU A 298 -11.15 -44.05 -28.84
CA LEU A 298 -9.87 -43.61 -29.40
C LEU A 298 -9.96 -43.27 -30.87
N MET A 299 -10.67 -44.09 -31.65
CA MET A 299 -10.93 -43.84 -33.06
C MET A 299 -11.66 -42.51 -33.24
N ASP A 300 -12.74 -42.28 -32.48
CA ASP A 300 -13.53 -41.05 -32.54
C ASP A 300 -12.66 -39.81 -32.24
N PHE A 301 -11.81 -39.89 -31.20
CA PHE A 301 -10.89 -38.81 -30.87
C PHE A 301 -9.88 -38.55 -32.00
N ILE A 302 -9.29 -39.59 -32.58
CA ILE A 302 -8.30 -39.42 -33.66
C ILE A 302 -8.97 -38.86 -34.92
N ASP A 303 -10.15 -39.35 -35.29
CA ASP A 303 -10.92 -38.88 -36.44
C ASP A 303 -11.34 -37.41 -36.31
N GLU A 304 -11.79 -36.98 -35.11
CA GLU A 304 -12.01 -35.57 -34.81
C GLU A 304 -10.75 -34.74 -35.05
N LYS A 305 -9.60 -35.15 -34.49
CA LYS A 305 -8.36 -34.40 -34.63
C LYS A 305 -7.81 -34.41 -36.05
N MET A 306 -8.00 -35.50 -36.81
CA MET A 306 -7.66 -35.54 -38.23
C MET A 306 -8.52 -34.57 -39.05
N ARG A 307 -9.80 -34.39 -38.70
CA ARG A 307 -10.67 -33.38 -39.33
C ARG A 307 -10.23 -31.97 -38.98
N ASP A 308 -9.93 -31.70 -37.72
CA ASP A 308 -9.42 -30.40 -37.25
C ASP A 308 -8.09 -29.99 -37.93
N LEU A 309 -7.33 -30.99 -38.41
CA LEU A 309 -6.04 -30.81 -39.07
C LEU A 309 -6.11 -30.79 -40.61
N ASP A 310 -7.30 -30.90 -41.21
CA ASP A 310 -7.50 -31.04 -42.65
C ASP A 310 -6.73 -32.22 -43.27
N CYS A 311 -6.74 -33.38 -42.61
CA CYS A 311 -6.04 -34.59 -43.07
C CYS A 311 -6.80 -35.41 -44.15
N TYR A 312 -8.01 -34.99 -44.56
CA TYR A 312 -8.91 -35.71 -45.48
C TYR A 312 -8.96 -35.09 -46.88
#